data_AF-A0AB34JXW5-F1
#
_entry.id   AF-A0AB34JXW5-F1
#
_cell.length_a   1.000
_cell.length_b   1.000
_cell.length_c   1.000
_cell.angle_alpha   90.00
_cell.angle_beta   90.00
_cell.angle_gamma   90.00
#
_symmetry.space_group_name_H-M   'P 1'
#
loop_
_entity.id
_entity.type
_entity.pdbx_description
1 polymer ?
#
loop_
_entity_poly.entity_id
_entity_poly.type
_entity_poly.pdbx_seq_one_letter_code
_entity_poly.pdbx_strand_id
1 'polypeptide(L)'
;MRGYTRTSWYGIAYFLRFRGTILPRIFPPLLLSSTISILLTNSYEPFDWCYETDDAGKTQVTLLYHPFVLGTVVTIVSFITGARFNISYSRFWDGATQIKIMHSKWTDALIQILAFDRIDDSSGQLIGEPFCEHIVRLFQQLSALATMYLQGKSTRRLDANQLQELCQMFQHLLKLCSMQRPFPDAKR
;
A
#
# COMPACT_ATOMS: atom_id res chain seq x y z
N MET A 1 -15.36 -12.21 -22.18
CA MET A 1 -14.08 -11.54 -21.91
C MET A 1 -14.28 -10.03 -22.03
N ARG A 2 -14.15 -9.27 -20.93
CA ARG A 2 -14.23 -7.80 -20.98
C ARG A 2 -12.89 -7.25 -21.48
N GLY A 3 -12.94 -6.47 -22.56
CA GLY A 3 -11.75 -5.88 -23.18
C GLY A 3 -11.03 -4.93 -22.23
N TYR A 4 -9.73 -5.14 -22.07
CA TYR A 4 -8.85 -4.24 -21.33
C TYR A 4 -8.70 -2.92 -22.12
N THR A 5 -9.42 -1.89 -21.69
CA THR A 5 -9.32 -0.54 -22.26
C THR A 5 -8.06 0.12 -21.70
N ARG A 6 -6.97 0.07 -22.47
CA ARG A 6 -5.61 0.47 -22.08
C ARG A 6 -5.39 1.99 -21.97
N THR A 7 -6.39 2.83 -22.31
CA THR A 7 -6.16 4.27 -22.56
C THR A 7 -7.30 5.17 -22.08
N SER A 8 -7.66 5.11 -20.81
CA SER A 8 -8.38 6.23 -20.20
C SER A 8 -7.64 6.73 -18.99
N TRP A 9 -7.59 8.05 -18.88
CA TRP A 9 -6.89 8.92 -17.95
C TRP A 9 -7.25 8.72 -16.46
N TYR A 10 -7.53 7.47 -16.04
CA TYR A 10 -7.89 7.12 -14.67
C TYR A 10 -6.82 7.54 -13.66
N GLY A 11 -5.56 7.67 -14.07
CA GLY A 11 -4.47 8.17 -13.24
C GLY A 11 -4.72 9.57 -12.66
N ILE A 12 -5.26 10.50 -13.46
CA ILE A 12 -5.52 11.88 -13.00
C ILE A 12 -6.59 11.90 -11.91
N ALA A 13 -7.63 11.09 -12.06
CA ALA A 13 -8.67 10.97 -11.05
C ALA A 13 -8.12 10.45 -9.70
N TYR A 14 -7.05 9.65 -9.71
CA TYR A 14 -6.37 9.23 -8.47
C TYR A 14 -5.61 10.37 -7.80
N PHE A 15 -5.01 11.29 -8.57
CA PHE A 15 -4.36 12.47 -7.99
C PHE A 15 -5.35 13.41 -7.31
N LEU A 16 -6.59 13.50 -7.81
CA LEU A 16 -7.64 14.35 -7.24
C LEU A 16 -8.38 13.72 -6.04
N ARG A 17 -8.14 12.44 -5.70
CA ARG A 17 -8.74 11.84 -4.51
C ARG A 17 -8.01 12.30 -3.25
N PHE A 18 -8.68 13.11 -2.42
CA PHE A 18 -8.11 13.58 -1.15
C PHE A 18 -7.99 12.49 -0.07
N ARG A 19 -8.81 11.45 -0.13
CA ARG A 19 -8.84 10.39 0.91
C ARG A 19 -7.80 9.32 0.62
N GLY A 20 -6.82 9.20 1.52
CA GLY A 20 -5.74 8.20 1.41
C GLY A 20 -4.51 8.65 0.62
N THR A 21 -4.45 9.92 0.21
CA THR A 21 -3.26 10.49 -0.45
C THR A 21 -2.31 11.17 0.53
N ILE A 22 -1.08 11.39 0.08
CA ILE A 22 -0.02 12.08 0.82
C ILE A 22 -0.20 13.62 0.71
N LEU A 23 -1.02 14.08 -0.24
CA LEU A 23 -1.28 15.50 -0.50
C LEU A 23 -1.65 16.32 0.75
N PRO A 24 -2.66 15.96 1.57
CA PRO A 24 -3.00 16.74 2.76
C PRO A 24 -1.86 16.83 3.78
N ARG A 25 -0.91 15.90 3.75
CA ARG A 25 0.26 15.91 4.63
C ARG A 25 1.39 16.80 4.12
N ILE A 26 1.53 16.93 2.79
CA ILE A 26 2.56 17.78 2.15
C ILE A 26 2.07 19.22 1.99
N PHE A 27 0.75 19.42 1.98
CA PHE A 27 0.17 20.74 1.73
C PHE A 27 0.59 21.82 2.75
N PRO A 28 0.59 21.57 4.08
CA PRO A 28 1.04 22.58 5.04
C PRO A 28 2.50 23.02 4.86
N PRO A 29 3.52 22.14 4.74
CA PRO A 29 4.89 22.60 4.51
C PRO A 29 5.08 23.27 3.14
N LEU A 30 4.31 22.87 2.12
CA LEU A 30 4.32 23.53 0.81
C LEU A 30 3.81 24.97 0.91
N LEU A 31 2.68 25.19 1.60
CA LEU A 31 2.15 26.52 1.84
C LEU A 31 3.11 27.38 2.67
N LEU A 32 3.74 26.81 3.70
CA LEU A 32 4.73 27.53 4.51
C LEU A 32 5.92 27.97 3.65
N SER A 33 6.48 27.08 2.84
CA SER A 33 7.59 27.40 1.92
C SER A 33 7.19 28.48 0.92
N SER A 34 5.99 28.36 0.32
CA SER A 34 5.46 29.36 -0.62
C SER A 34 5.26 30.71 0.05
N THR A 35 4.73 30.73 1.27
CA THR A 35 4.48 31.97 2.02
C THR A 35 5.78 32.65 2.42
N ILE A 36 6.78 31.88 2.89
CA ILE A 36 8.12 32.40 3.18
C ILE A 36 8.73 33.00 1.92
N SER A 37 8.65 32.31 0.78
CA SER A 37 9.17 32.82 -0.50
C SER A 37 8.52 34.14 -0.91
N ILE A 38 7.19 34.24 -0.86
CA ILE A 38 6.44 35.47 -1.19
C ILE A 38 6.79 36.60 -0.21
N LEU A 39 6.89 36.30 1.08
CA LEU A 39 7.27 37.30 2.09
C LEU A 39 8.69 37.81 1.83
N LEU A 40 9.67 36.94 1.59
CA LEU A 40 11.03 37.36 1.25
C LEU A 40 11.03 38.23 -0.02
N THR A 41 10.27 37.88 -1.06
CA THR A 41 10.18 38.70 -2.28
C THR A 41 9.56 40.09 -2.02
N ASN A 42 8.54 40.19 -1.17
CA ASN A 42 7.81 41.44 -0.95
C ASN A 42 8.38 42.34 0.16
N SER A 43 9.08 41.77 1.15
CA SER A 43 9.56 42.50 2.33
C SER A 43 11.00 42.98 2.25
N TYR A 44 11.74 42.59 1.22
CA TYR A 44 13.07 43.14 0.97
C TYR A 44 13.02 44.35 0.03
N GLU A 45 13.08 45.55 0.63
CA GLU A 45 13.99 46.58 0.11
C GLU A 45 15.39 45.96 -0.06
N PRO A 46 16.19 46.37 -1.06
CA PRO A 46 17.36 45.64 -1.54
C PRO A 46 18.25 45.21 -0.36
N PHE A 47 18.21 43.92 -0.06
CA PHE A 47 18.92 43.34 1.06
C PHE A 47 20.40 43.25 0.66
N ASP A 48 21.13 44.31 0.97
CA ASP A 48 22.44 44.73 0.41
C ASP A 48 23.61 43.75 0.63
N TRP A 49 23.44 42.73 1.47
CA TRP A 49 24.49 41.77 1.86
C TRP A 49 24.60 40.58 0.89
N CYS A 50 23.77 40.50 -0.15
CA CYS A 50 23.85 39.49 -1.21
C CYS A 50 24.21 40.06 -2.59
N TYR A 51 24.41 41.37 -2.69
CA TYR A 51 24.76 42.05 -3.92
C TYR A 51 26.19 42.56 -3.84
N GLU A 52 27.07 42.04 -4.68
CA GLU A 52 28.37 42.65 -4.89
C GLU A 52 28.20 43.67 -6.02
N THR A 53 28.29 44.96 -5.70
CA THR A 53 28.35 46.01 -6.72
C THR A 53 29.71 45.95 -7.39
N ASP A 54 29.71 45.50 -8.65
CA ASP A 54 30.85 45.63 -9.53
C ASP A 54 31.17 47.12 -9.76
N ASP A 55 32.42 47.50 -10.06
CA ASP A 55 32.86 48.89 -10.24
C ASP A 55 32.06 49.66 -11.32
N ALA A 56 31.33 48.93 -12.17
CA ALA A 56 30.40 49.43 -13.18
C ALA A 56 28.97 49.73 -12.65
N GLY A 57 28.72 49.64 -11.35
CA GLY A 57 27.41 49.91 -10.73
C GLY A 57 26.35 48.83 -11.01
N LYS A 58 26.76 47.63 -11.43
CA LYS A 58 25.85 46.50 -11.67
C LYS A 58 25.78 45.64 -10.41
N THR A 59 24.64 45.66 -9.74
CA THR A 59 24.32 44.77 -8.62
C THR A 59 24.02 43.37 -9.14
N GLN A 60 24.90 42.39 -8.86
CA GLN A 60 24.64 40.97 -9.14
C GLN A 60 24.48 40.19 -7.84
N VAL A 61 23.46 39.31 -7.78
CA VAL A 61 23.24 38.43 -6.62
C VAL A 61 24.19 37.23 -6.72
N THR A 62 25.33 37.24 -6.03
CA THR A 62 26.47 36.40 -6.44
C THR A 62 26.39 34.95 -5.96
N LEU A 63 25.81 34.66 -4.79
CA LEU A 63 25.94 33.33 -4.17
C LEU A 63 24.84 32.34 -4.58
N LEU A 64 23.58 32.78 -4.67
CA LEU A 64 22.43 31.91 -4.95
C LEU A 64 22.05 31.83 -6.43
N TYR A 65 22.50 32.77 -7.27
CA TYR A 65 22.20 32.74 -8.71
C TYR A 65 23.22 31.95 -9.53
N HIS A 66 24.34 31.51 -8.93
CA HIS A 66 25.27 30.69 -9.68
C HIS A 66 24.60 29.34 -10.02
N PRO A 67 24.30 29.05 -11.30
CA PRO A 67 23.44 27.94 -11.70
C PRO A 67 24.01 26.57 -11.27
N PHE A 68 25.34 26.51 -11.08
CA PHE A 68 26.03 25.31 -10.62
C PHE A 68 25.63 24.89 -9.19
N VAL A 69 25.54 25.82 -8.24
CA VAL A 69 25.32 25.48 -6.81
C VAL A 69 23.94 24.88 -6.61
N LEU A 70 22.91 25.51 -7.19
CA LEU A 70 21.54 24.98 -7.17
C LEU A 70 21.45 23.62 -7.88
N GLY A 71 22.13 23.46 -9.02
CA GLY A 71 22.20 22.18 -9.74
C GLY A 71 22.80 21.05 -8.88
N THR A 72 23.89 21.32 -8.16
CA THR A 72 24.51 20.35 -7.26
C THR A 72 23.58 19.97 -6.11
N VAL A 73 22.93 20.94 -5.46
CA VAL A 73 21.99 20.67 -4.35
C VAL A 73 20.81 19.82 -4.83
N VAL A 74 20.20 20.17 -5.96
CA VAL A 74 19.10 19.41 -6.55
C VAL A 74 19.53 17.98 -6.88
N THR A 75 20.74 17.80 -7.42
CA THR A 75 21.28 16.48 -7.76
C THR A 75 21.45 15.61 -6.50
N ILE A 76 22.04 16.16 -5.44
CA ILE A 76 22.25 15.44 -4.16
C ILE A 76 20.89 15.05 -3.54
N VAL A 77 19.95 16.00 -3.46
CA VAL A 77 18.61 15.75 -2.90
C VAL A 77 17.86 14.70 -3.71
N SER A 78 17.93 14.76 -5.04
CA SER A 78 17.28 13.80 -5.93
C SER A 78 17.86 12.39 -5.74
N PHE A 79 19.19 12.28 -5.64
CA PHE A 79 19.87 11.01 -5.42
C PHE A 79 19.49 10.38 -4.07
N ILE A 80 19.54 11.16 -2.98
CA ILE A 80 19.16 10.69 -1.64
C ILE A 80 17.68 10.24 -1.62
N THR A 81 16.80 11.02 -2.26
CA THR A 81 15.38 10.71 -2.34
C THR A 81 15.14 9.41 -3.11
N GLY A 82 15.78 9.24 -4.26
CA GLY A 82 15.71 8.01 -5.06
C GLY A 82 16.22 6.78 -4.31
N ALA A 83 17.36 6.91 -3.61
CA ALA A 83 17.92 5.82 -2.81
C ALA A 83 16.98 5.40 -1.67
N ARG A 84 16.41 6.37 -0.94
CA ARG A 84 15.43 6.09 0.14
C ARG A 84 14.14 5.48 -0.41
N PHE A 85 13.67 5.95 -1.56
CA PHE A 85 12.49 5.38 -2.21
C PHE A 85 12.72 3.93 -2.58
N ASN A 86 13.88 3.60 -3.16
CA ASN A 86 14.23 2.23 -3.53
C ASN A 86 14.26 1.28 -2.32
N ILE A 87 14.93 1.68 -1.23
CA ILE A 87 14.97 0.88 0.02
C ILE A 87 13.56 0.64 0.57
N SER A 88 12.72 1.69 0.59
CA SER A 88 11.35 1.58 1.08
C SER A 88 10.49 0.67 0.21
N TYR A 89 10.67 0.75 -1.11
CA TYR A 89 9.98 -0.09 -2.09
C TYR A 89 10.38 -1.56 -1.96
N SER A 90 11.68 -1.86 -1.83
CA SER A 90 12.18 -3.23 -1.60
C SER A 90 11.54 -3.84 -0.35
N ARG A 91 11.59 -3.13 0.78
CA ARG A 91 10.98 -3.59 2.04
C ARG A 91 9.48 -3.81 1.94
N PHE A 92 8.79 -2.96 1.18
CA PHE A 92 7.36 -3.12 0.94
C PHE A 92 7.06 -4.45 0.22
N TRP A 93 7.83 -4.78 -0.83
CA TRP A 93 7.64 -6.02 -1.56
C TRP A 93 8.07 -7.26 -0.78
N ASP A 94 9.12 -7.16 0.02
CA ASP A 94 9.53 -8.22 0.93
C ASP A 94 8.40 -8.55 1.91
N GLY A 95 7.83 -7.52 2.55
CA GLY A 95 6.67 -7.68 3.44
C GLY A 95 5.45 -8.27 2.73
N ALA A 96 5.11 -7.75 1.55
CA ALA A 96 3.99 -8.27 0.76
C ALA A 96 4.18 -9.75 0.35
N THR A 97 5.41 -10.14 0.04
CA THR A 97 5.75 -11.53 -0.32
C THR A 97 5.65 -12.45 0.89
N GLN A 98 6.14 -12.01 2.05
CA GLN A 98 6.02 -12.78 3.30
C GLN A 98 4.56 -13.02 3.70
N ILE A 99 3.68 -12.03 3.55
CA ILE A 99 2.24 -12.19 3.80
C ILE A 99 1.63 -13.26 2.87
N LYS A 100 1.98 -13.24 1.58
CA LYS A 100 1.51 -14.25 0.63
C LYS A 100 2.00 -15.65 0.99
N ILE A 101 3.26 -15.79 1.40
CA ILE A 101 3.82 -17.07 1.84
C ILE A 101 3.07 -17.59 3.08
N MET A 102 2.79 -16.71 4.05
CA MET A 102 2.03 -17.05 5.25
C MET A 102 0.64 -17.61 4.92
N HIS A 103 -0.14 -16.92 4.08
CA HIS A 103 -1.46 -17.41 3.66
C HIS A 103 -1.37 -18.74 2.89
N SER A 104 -0.36 -18.91 2.06
CA SER A 104 -0.12 -20.16 1.34
C SER A 104 0.12 -21.33 2.30
N LYS A 105 0.97 -21.15 3.31
CA LYS A 105 1.26 -22.18 4.33
C LYS A 105 0.06 -22.51 5.21
N TRP A 106 -0.77 -21.53 5.55
CA TRP A 106 -2.02 -21.79 6.27
C TRP A 106 -3.04 -22.54 5.44
N THR A 107 -3.14 -22.22 4.16
CA THR A 107 -4.04 -22.94 3.25
C THR A 107 -3.58 -24.38 3.08
N ASP A 108 -2.27 -24.62 2.95
CA ASP A 108 -1.69 -25.96 2.89
C ASP A 108 -1.96 -26.76 4.17
N ALA A 109 -1.73 -26.17 5.35
CA ALA A 109 -2.04 -26.79 6.63
C ALA A 109 -3.53 -27.14 6.77
N LEU A 110 -4.43 -26.24 6.36
CA LEU A 110 -5.87 -26.48 6.34
C LEU A 110 -6.23 -27.67 5.45
N ILE A 111 -5.68 -27.74 4.23
CA ILE A 111 -5.93 -28.83 3.29
C ILE A 111 -5.43 -30.16 3.87
N GLN A 112 -4.25 -30.18 4.48
CA GLN A 112 -3.70 -31.39 5.11
C GLN A 112 -4.61 -31.89 6.24
N ILE A 113 -5.09 -30.99 7.12
CA ILE A 113 -6.01 -31.37 8.21
C ILE A 113 -7.30 -31.98 7.64
N LEU A 114 -7.90 -31.34 6.63
CA LEU A 114 -9.11 -31.85 5.98
C LEU A 114 -8.88 -33.18 5.24
N ALA A 115 -7.68 -33.40 4.69
CA ALA A 115 -7.32 -34.65 4.05
C ALA A 115 -7.14 -35.79 5.08
N PHE A 116 -6.55 -35.51 6.23
CA PHE A 116 -6.37 -36.50 7.32
C PHE A 116 -7.69 -36.91 7.96
N ASP A 117 -8.60 -35.96 8.17
CA ASP A 117 -9.95 -36.23 8.69
C ASP A 117 -10.73 -37.22 7.80
N ARG A 118 -10.38 -37.30 6.51
CA ARG A 118 -11.06 -38.12 5.50
C ARG A 118 -10.45 -39.49 5.25
N ILE A 119 -9.38 -39.86 5.95
CA ILE A 119 -8.75 -41.17 5.71
C ILE A 119 -9.72 -42.33 5.99
N ASP A 120 -10.62 -42.16 6.96
CA ASP A 120 -11.54 -43.21 7.41
C ASP A 120 -12.98 -43.06 6.87
N ASP A 121 -13.32 -41.97 6.17
CA ASP A 121 -14.69 -41.70 5.71
C ASP A 121 -14.85 -41.85 4.19
N SER A 122 -15.61 -42.86 3.78
CA SER A 122 -15.92 -43.16 2.37
C SER A 122 -17.14 -42.39 1.82
N SER A 123 -17.85 -41.64 2.67
CA SER A 123 -19.16 -41.06 2.34
C SER A 123 -19.13 -39.90 1.34
N GLY A 124 -17.95 -39.34 1.03
CA GLY A 124 -17.75 -38.34 -0.03
C GLY A 124 -18.45 -36.99 0.16
N GLN A 125 -19.20 -36.79 1.25
CA GLN A 125 -19.90 -35.53 1.54
C GLN A 125 -19.03 -34.61 2.42
N LEU A 126 -18.41 -33.60 1.80
CA LEU A 126 -17.63 -32.57 2.53
C LEU A 126 -18.48 -31.44 3.13
N ILE A 127 -19.68 -31.22 2.61
CA ILE A 127 -20.45 -30.01 2.90
C ILE A 127 -21.39 -30.29 4.07
N GLY A 128 -21.13 -29.65 5.21
CA GLY A 128 -22.03 -29.68 6.39
C GLY A 128 -21.44 -30.34 7.63
N GLU A 129 -20.19 -30.83 7.58
CA GLU A 129 -19.55 -31.34 8.78
C GLU A 129 -19.13 -30.22 9.73
N PRO A 130 -19.55 -30.29 11.01
CA PRO A 130 -19.32 -29.20 11.98
C PRO A 130 -17.83 -28.97 12.25
N PHE A 131 -17.01 -30.03 12.17
CA PHE A 131 -15.56 -29.95 12.35
C PHE A 131 -14.88 -29.17 11.21
N CYS A 132 -15.18 -29.55 9.95
CA CYS A 132 -14.66 -28.87 8.76
C CYS A 132 -14.99 -27.37 8.78
N GLU A 133 -16.24 -27.01 9.11
CA GLU A 133 -16.66 -25.61 9.23
C GLU A 133 -15.89 -24.87 10.34
N HIS A 134 -15.73 -25.50 11.50
CA HIS A 134 -15.04 -24.90 12.63
C HIS A 134 -13.57 -24.62 12.33
N ILE A 135 -12.85 -25.56 11.73
CA ILE A 135 -11.43 -25.38 11.38
C ILE A 135 -11.25 -24.29 10.34
N VAL A 136 -12.07 -24.28 9.29
CA VAL A 136 -12.01 -23.22 8.27
C VAL A 136 -12.22 -21.84 8.91
N ARG A 137 -13.17 -21.72 9.84
CA ARG A 137 -13.41 -20.49 10.59
C ARG A 137 -12.22 -20.07 11.44
N LEU A 138 -11.54 -21.01 12.11
CA LEU A 138 -10.33 -20.72 12.90
C LEU A 138 -9.19 -20.17 12.03
N PHE A 139 -8.94 -20.77 10.87
CA PHE A 139 -7.92 -20.28 9.94
C PHE A 139 -8.26 -18.90 9.36
N GLN A 140 -9.53 -18.62 9.10
CA GLN A 140 -9.98 -17.28 8.70
C GLN A 140 -9.74 -16.24 9.81
N GLN A 141 -10.05 -16.58 11.06
CA GLN A 141 -9.81 -15.71 12.21
C GLN A 141 -8.31 -15.44 12.42
N LEU A 142 -7.47 -16.48 12.30
CA LEU A 142 -6.02 -16.36 12.36
C LEU A 142 -5.48 -15.41 11.27
N SER A 143 -6.01 -15.56 10.06
CA SER A 143 -5.66 -14.74 8.89
C SER A 143 -6.05 -13.28 9.05
N ALA A 144 -7.25 -13.03 9.56
CA ALA A 144 -7.71 -11.68 9.89
C ALA A 144 -6.83 -11.06 11.00
N LEU A 145 -6.56 -11.80 12.07
CA LEU A 145 -5.77 -11.33 13.21
C LEU A 145 -4.34 -10.95 12.81
N ALA A 146 -3.68 -11.75 11.98
CA ALA A 146 -2.34 -11.42 11.50
C ALA A 146 -2.33 -10.17 10.61
N THR A 147 -3.32 -10.02 9.72
CA THR A 147 -3.46 -8.82 8.89
C THR A 147 -3.66 -7.57 9.76
N MET A 148 -4.46 -7.68 10.82
CA MET A 148 -4.67 -6.60 11.78
C MET A 148 -3.41 -6.25 12.55
N TYR A 149 -2.66 -7.25 13.00
CA TYR A 149 -1.39 -7.07 13.68
C TYR A 149 -0.38 -6.31 12.80
N LEU A 150 -0.29 -6.69 11.51
CA LEU A 150 0.59 -6.03 10.54
C LEU A 150 0.20 -4.60 10.21
N GLN A 151 -1.09 -4.24 10.30
CA GLN A 151 -1.52 -2.85 10.06
C GLN A 151 -1.03 -1.87 11.14
N GLY A 152 -0.45 -2.34 12.25
CA GLY A 152 0.03 -1.48 13.33
C GLY A 152 -1.07 -0.62 13.98
N LYS A 153 -2.33 -0.86 13.62
CA LYS A 153 -3.48 -0.22 14.26
C LYS A 153 -3.55 -0.78 15.66
N SER A 154 -3.10 0.04 16.62
CA SER A 154 -3.28 -0.20 18.04
C SER A 154 -4.71 -0.71 18.27
N THR A 155 -4.83 -1.81 19.00
CA THR A 155 -5.99 -2.68 19.25
C THR A 155 -7.25 -1.98 19.80
N ARG A 156 -7.29 -0.64 19.83
CA ARG A 156 -8.31 0.19 20.48
C ARG A 156 -9.63 0.35 19.72
N ARG A 157 -9.71 0.01 18.44
CA ARG A 157 -10.99 -0.04 17.69
C ARG A 157 -10.98 -1.18 16.67
N LEU A 158 -11.21 -2.38 17.16
CA LEU A 158 -11.74 -3.46 16.35
C LEU A 158 -13.21 -3.12 16.06
N ASP A 159 -13.46 -2.37 15.00
CA ASP A 159 -14.83 -2.22 14.52
C ASP A 159 -15.26 -3.60 14.02
N ALA A 160 -16.14 -4.28 14.76
CA ALA A 160 -16.62 -5.63 14.48
C ALA A 160 -17.06 -5.83 13.02
N ASN A 161 -17.51 -4.75 12.38
CA ASN A 161 -17.91 -4.69 10.98
C ASN A 161 -16.77 -5.03 9.99
N GLN A 162 -15.52 -4.63 10.25
CA GLN A 162 -14.38 -4.93 9.36
C GLN A 162 -13.98 -6.41 9.41
N LEU A 163 -14.09 -7.02 10.59
CA LEU A 163 -13.93 -8.47 10.77
C LEU A 163 -15.03 -9.23 10.03
N GLN A 164 -16.25 -8.72 10.05
CA GLN A 164 -17.39 -9.32 9.37
C GLN A 164 -17.27 -9.26 7.84
N GLU A 165 -16.80 -8.14 7.27
CA GLU A 165 -16.56 -8.03 5.82
C GLU A 165 -15.46 -8.98 5.34
N LEU A 166 -14.37 -9.13 6.10
CA LEU A 166 -13.29 -10.07 5.78
C LEU A 166 -13.77 -11.53 5.84
N CYS A 167 -14.56 -11.88 6.85
CA CYS A 167 -15.19 -13.21 6.94
C CYS A 167 -16.14 -13.47 5.75
N GLN A 168 -16.97 -12.49 5.37
CA GLN A 168 -17.90 -12.63 4.24
C GLN A 168 -17.17 -12.85 2.91
N MET A 169 -16.08 -12.13 2.67
CA MET A 169 -15.31 -12.26 1.44
C MET A 169 -14.66 -13.65 1.31
N PHE A 170 -14.13 -14.19 2.42
CA PHE A 170 -13.56 -15.55 2.44
C PHE A 170 -14.62 -16.64 2.31
N GLN A 171 -15.79 -16.49 2.96
CA GLN A 171 -16.93 -17.40 2.75
C GLN A 171 -17.35 -17.42 1.29
N HIS A 172 -17.34 -16.28 0.60
CA HIS A 172 -17.65 -16.21 -0.82
C HIS A 172 -16.62 -16.96 -1.69
N LEU A 173 -15.34 -16.85 -1.37
CA LEU A 173 -14.27 -17.59 -2.05
C LEU A 173 -14.37 -19.10 -1.84
N LEU A 174 -14.69 -19.55 -0.63
CA LEU A 174 -14.94 -20.97 -0.34
C LEU A 174 -16.16 -21.50 -1.09
N LYS A 175 -17.23 -20.70 -1.16
CA LYS A 175 -18.45 -21.06 -1.90
C LYS A 175 -18.16 -21.20 -3.40
N LEU A 176 -17.32 -20.33 -3.96
CA LEU A 176 -16.85 -20.44 -5.34
C LEU A 176 -15.98 -21.69 -5.56
N CYS A 177 -15.07 -22.01 -4.64
CA CYS A 177 -14.30 -23.25 -4.69
C CYS A 177 -15.18 -24.50 -4.63
N SER A 178 -16.24 -24.50 -3.79
CA SER A 178 -17.19 -25.62 -3.69
C SER A 178 -18.05 -25.80 -4.96
N MET A 179 -18.25 -24.75 -5.75
CA MET A 179 -19.02 -24.84 -7.01
C MET A 179 -18.22 -25.46 -8.17
N GLN A 180 -16.91 -25.63 -8.05
CA GLN A 180 -16.06 -25.96 -9.20
C GLN A 180 -15.86 -27.46 -9.48
N ARG A 181 -16.60 -28.38 -8.85
CA ARG A 181 -16.59 -29.81 -9.27
C ARG A 181 -17.97 -30.48 -9.17
N PRO A 182 -18.74 -30.54 -10.27
CA PRO A 182 -19.49 -31.75 -10.56
C PRO A 182 -18.46 -32.79 -11.03
N PHE A 183 -18.12 -33.76 -10.18
CA PHE A 183 -17.44 -34.97 -10.65
C PHE A 183 -18.45 -35.68 -11.57
N PRO A 184 -18.13 -35.91 -12.86
CA PRO A 184 -19.00 -36.70 -13.71
C PRO A 184 -19.08 -38.12 -13.13
N ASP A 185 -20.30 -38.54 -12.82
CA ASP A 185 -20.60 -39.88 -12.31
C ASP A 185 -19.97 -40.92 -13.24
N ALA A 186 -18.92 -41.58 -12.75
CA ALA A 186 -18.34 -42.74 -13.41
C ALA A 186 -19.33 -43.90 -13.28
N LYS A 187 -20.25 -44.01 -14.24
CA LYS A 187 -21.09 -45.20 -14.42
C LYS A 187 -20.17 -46.39 -14.71
N ARG A 188 -20.07 -47.30 -13.74
CA ARG A 188 -19.58 -48.67 -13.94
C ARG A 188 -20.61 -49.50 -14.67
#